data_AF-A0A351J300-F1
#
_entry.id   AF-A0A351J300-F1
#
_cell.length_a   1.000
_cell.length_b   1.000
_cell.length_c   1.000
_cell.angle_alpha   90.00
_cell.angle_beta   90.00
_cell.angle_gamma   90.00
#
_symmetry.space_group_name_H-M   'P 1'
#
loop_
_entity.id
_entity.type
_entity.pdbx_description
1 polymer ?
#
loop_
_entity_poly.entity_id
_entity_poly.type
_entity_poly.pdbx_seq_one_letter_code
_entity_poly.pdbx_strand_id
1 'polypeptide(L)'
;MIGHHPHVIQSIEKKQRADGKETLVINSLGNLVSTMECMKNMVGGLFTFDIVRNNKEIRIENVLFIPTITHYNKSYRKITLHYLENYAHEQLKDHGALDSSKRTKEDLVKMVLDNIDTSYLPAYYQNPANYKNS
;
A
#
# COMPACT_ATOMS: atom_id res chain seq x y z
N MET A 1 -15.53 -7.20 -0.70
CA MET A 1 -15.68 -5.79 -1.10
C MET A 1 -14.28 -5.26 -1.31
N ILE A 2 -13.99 -4.68 -2.47
CA ILE A 2 -12.69 -4.05 -2.79
C ILE A 2 -13.00 -2.60 -3.13
N GLY A 3 -12.43 -1.64 -2.40
CA GLY A 3 -12.47 -0.22 -2.77
C GLY A 3 -13.76 0.54 -2.41
N HIS A 4 -14.19 0.49 -1.14
CA HIS A 4 -15.20 1.41 -0.65
C HIS A 4 -14.56 2.71 -0.14
N HIS A 5 -14.41 3.67 -1.05
CA HIS A 5 -14.51 5.12 -0.83
C HIS A 5 -13.89 5.70 0.47
N PRO A 6 -12.59 5.50 0.70
CA PRO A 6 -11.76 6.71 0.67
C PRO A 6 -10.53 6.57 -0.22
N HIS A 7 -10.06 7.71 -0.71
CA HIS A 7 -8.85 7.87 -1.54
C HIS A 7 -7.53 7.64 -0.76
N VAL A 8 -7.55 6.74 0.23
CA VAL A 8 -6.48 6.40 1.18
C VAL A 8 -6.53 4.90 1.45
N ILE A 9 -5.38 4.28 1.77
CA ILE A 9 -5.27 2.88 2.18
C ILE A 9 -6.13 2.62 3.43
N GLN A 10 -6.78 1.46 3.50
CA GLN A 10 -7.55 1.02 4.67
C GLN A 10 -7.23 -0.44 5.04
N SER A 11 -7.69 -0.84 6.23
CA SER A 11 -7.47 -2.16 6.82
C SER A 11 -7.85 -3.33 5.91
N ILE A 12 -7.15 -4.44 6.13
CA ILE A 12 -7.45 -5.77 5.61
C ILE A 12 -7.98 -6.60 6.78
N GLU A 13 -9.18 -7.15 6.64
CA GLU A 13 -9.87 -7.88 7.70
C GLU A 13 -10.29 -9.28 7.25
N LYS A 14 -10.14 -10.26 8.14
CA LYS A 14 -10.77 -11.57 7.99
C LYS A 14 -12.09 -11.57 8.76
N LYS A 15 -13.21 -11.80 8.07
CA LYS A 15 -14.53 -11.95 8.69
C LYS A 15 -14.96 -13.41 8.67
N GLN A 16 -15.37 -13.92 9.84
CA GLN A 16 -15.90 -15.26 9.94
C GLN A 16 -17.33 -15.33 9.40
N ARG A 17 -17.59 -16.34 8.56
CA ARG A 17 -18.92 -16.64 8.02
C ARG A 17 -19.65 -17.64 8.91
N ALA A 18 -20.97 -17.66 8.80
CA ALA A 18 -21.83 -18.60 9.52
C ALA A 18 -21.57 -20.09 9.18
N ASP A 19 -20.93 -20.38 8.05
CA ASP A 19 -20.53 -21.74 7.63
C ASP A 19 -19.12 -22.13 8.12
N GLY A 20 -18.49 -21.34 9.00
CA GLY A 20 -17.17 -21.59 9.56
C GLY A 20 -16.00 -21.22 8.64
N LYS A 21 -16.27 -20.60 7.48
CA LYS A 21 -15.24 -20.16 6.52
C LYS A 21 -14.86 -18.71 6.73
N GLU A 22 -13.63 -18.35 6.36
CA GLU A 22 -13.14 -16.96 6.40
C GLU A 22 -13.44 -16.21 5.09
N THR A 23 -13.84 -14.95 5.20
CA THR A 23 -13.91 -14.01 4.07
C THR A 23 -12.89 -12.91 4.27
N LEU A 24 -12.02 -12.71 3.29
CA LEU A 24 -11.10 -11.59 3.28
C LEU A 24 -11.79 -10.33 2.75
N VAL A 25 -11.71 -9.25 3.51
CA VAL A 25 -12.29 -7.94 3.19
C VAL A 25 -11.16 -6.93 3.10
N ILE A 26 -11.09 -6.23 1.96
CA ILE A 26 -10.06 -5.21 1.69
C ILE A 26 -10.80 -3.91 1.45
N ASN A 27 -10.83 -3.04 2.45
CA ASN A 27 -11.74 -1.89 2.42
C ASN A 27 -11.29 -0.86 1.37
N SER A 28 -9.99 -0.57 1.27
CA SER A 28 -9.42 0.29 0.21
C SER A 28 -7.94 0.02 0.00
N LEU A 29 -7.51 0.00 -1.26
CA LEU A 29 -6.10 -0.12 -1.67
C LEU A 29 -5.40 1.24 -1.80
N GLY A 30 -6.10 2.35 -1.51
CA GLY A 30 -5.67 3.68 -1.91
C GLY A 30 -5.78 3.89 -3.42
N ASN A 31 -5.09 4.91 -3.94
CA ASN A 31 -5.08 5.15 -5.37
C ASN A 31 -3.99 4.31 -6.05
N LEU A 32 -4.36 3.51 -7.06
CA LEU A 32 -3.39 2.78 -7.89
C LEU A 32 -2.57 3.73 -8.78
N VAL A 33 -3.20 4.79 -9.29
CA VAL A 33 -2.55 5.92 -9.98
C VAL A 33 -3.25 7.19 -9.52
N SER A 34 -2.49 8.21 -9.11
CA SER A 34 -3.06 9.49 -8.67
C SER A 34 -2.14 10.68 -8.96
N THR A 35 -2.75 11.82 -9.25
CA THR A 35 -2.08 13.13 -9.38
C THR A 35 -2.63 14.16 -8.38
N MET A 36 -3.31 13.68 -7.34
CA MET A 36 -3.83 14.54 -6.26
C MET A 36 -2.71 15.25 -5.50
N GLU A 37 -3.01 16.43 -4.98
CA GLU A 37 -2.00 17.35 -4.44
C GLU A 37 -1.37 16.89 -3.11
N CYS A 38 -2.01 15.99 -2.36
CA CYS A 38 -1.57 15.55 -1.04
C CYS A 38 -0.82 14.21 -1.09
N MET A 39 0.34 14.14 -0.42
CA MET A 39 1.20 12.93 -0.37
C MET A 39 0.48 11.67 0.16
N LYS A 40 -0.43 11.82 1.12
CA LYS A 40 -1.22 10.68 1.64
C LYS A 40 -2.08 9.99 0.58
N ASN A 41 -2.40 10.68 -0.51
CA ASN A 41 -3.18 10.14 -1.62
C ASN A 41 -2.31 9.53 -2.72
N MET A 42 -0.99 9.69 -2.63
CA MET A 42 0.01 9.13 -3.57
C MET A 42 0.46 7.74 -3.16
N VAL A 43 0.40 7.42 -1.86
CA VAL A 43 0.69 6.10 -1.33
C VAL A 43 -0.55 5.20 -1.53
N GLY A 44 -0.33 4.06 -2.16
CA GLY A 44 -1.33 3.01 -2.37
C GLY A 44 -0.71 1.63 -2.13
N GLY A 45 -1.32 0.59 -2.65
CA GLY A 45 -0.65 -0.71 -2.72
C GLY A 45 -1.30 -1.69 -3.68
N LEU A 46 -0.50 -2.65 -4.10
CA LEU A 46 -0.95 -3.82 -4.84
C LEU A 46 -1.30 -4.91 -3.84
N PHE A 47 -2.37 -5.65 -4.11
CA PHE A 47 -2.80 -6.74 -3.26
C PHE A 47 -2.61 -8.07 -3.97
N THR A 48 -1.97 -9.02 -3.31
CA THR A 48 -1.66 -10.35 -3.85
C THR A 48 -2.08 -11.42 -2.87
N PHE A 49 -2.48 -12.58 -3.40
CA PHE A 49 -2.83 -13.75 -2.61
C PHE A 49 -2.82 -14.98 -3.51
N ASP A 50 -2.66 -16.13 -2.88
CA ASP A 50 -2.72 -17.43 -3.55
C ASP A 50 -4.09 -18.07 -3.33
N ILE A 51 -4.64 -18.64 -4.41
CA ILE A 51 -5.82 -19.50 -4.33
C ILE A 51 -5.33 -20.94 -4.34
N VAL A 52 -5.43 -21.61 -3.19
CA VAL A 52 -5.01 -23.00 -3.06
C VAL A 52 -6.25 -23.90 -3.03
N ARG A 53 -6.27 -24.90 -3.91
CA ARG A 53 -7.37 -25.85 -4.02
C ARG A 53 -6.89 -27.26 -3.76
N ASN A 54 -7.50 -27.91 -2.76
CA ASN A 54 -7.39 -29.34 -2.53
C ASN A 54 -8.76 -29.99 -2.84
N ASN A 55 -8.81 -31.31 -3.02
CA ASN A 55 -9.95 -32.08 -3.58
C ASN A 55 -11.37 -31.75 -3.06
N LYS A 56 -11.53 -31.05 -1.92
CA LYS A 56 -12.83 -30.59 -1.38
C LYS A 56 -12.84 -29.15 -0.83
N GLU A 57 -11.72 -28.43 -0.89
CA GLU A 57 -11.58 -27.12 -0.24
C GLU A 57 -10.80 -26.13 -1.11
N ILE A 58 -11.25 -24.88 -1.11
CA ILE A 58 -10.54 -23.74 -1.69
C ILE A 58 -10.22 -22.80 -0.53
N ARG A 59 -8.95 -22.44 -0.37
CA ARG A 59 -8.43 -21.54 0.66
C ARG A 59 -7.62 -20.42 0.04
N ILE A 60 -7.55 -19.30 0.74
CA ILE A 60 -6.72 -18.15 0.39
C ILE A 60 -5.49 -18.18 1.29
N GLU A 61 -4.30 -18.15 0.70
CA GLU A 61 -3.01 -18.13 1.41
C GLU A 61 -2.14 -16.96 0.93
N ASN A 62 -1.03 -16.70 1.63
CA ASN A 62 0.00 -15.74 1.25
C ASN A 62 -0.56 -14.35 0.89
N VAL A 63 -1.49 -13.87 1.71
CA VAL A 63 -2.07 -12.53 1.57
C VAL A 63 -1.00 -11.48 1.82
N LEU A 64 -0.74 -10.65 0.81
CA LEU A 64 0.23 -9.56 0.87
C LEU A 64 -0.34 -8.26 0.29
N PHE A 65 -0.03 -7.17 0.96
CA PHE A 65 -0.21 -5.81 0.52
C PHE A 65 1.17 -5.22 0.23
N ILE A 66 1.46 -4.96 -1.04
CA ILE A 66 2.73 -4.42 -1.53
C ILE A 66 2.57 -2.90 -1.66
N PRO A 67 3.16 -2.09 -0.77
CA PRO A 67 2.98 -0.65 -0.81
C PRO A 67 3.60 -0.03 -2.07
N THR A 68 2.88 0.91 -2.67
CA THR A 68 3.29 1.64 -3.88
C THR A 68 3.17 3.14 -3.70
N ILE A 69 3.85 3.90 -4.55
CA ILE A 69 3.71 5.34 -4.65
C ILE A 69 3.60 5.76 -6.12
N THR A 70 2.60 6.58 -6.44
CA THR A 70 2.55 7.26 -7.73
C THR A 70 3.48 8.47 -7.70
N HIS A 71 4.41 8.56 -8.63
CA HIS A 71 5.28 9.71 -8.84
C HIS A 71 4.81 10.51 -10.04
N TYR A 72 4.79 11.83 -9.90
CA TYR A 72 4.75 12.79 -11.00
C TYR A 72 5.61 13.99 -10.60
N ASN A 73 6.22 14.67 -11.56
CA ASN A 73 7.09 15.81 -11.27
C ASN A 73 6.30 17.12 -11.09
N LYS A 74 6.95 18.21 -10.69
CA LYS A 74 6.32 19.53 -10.48
C LYS A 74 5.55 20.10 -11.69
N SER A 75 5.77 19.58 -12.90
CA SER A 75 5.04 19.97 -14.11
C SER A 75 3.88 19.02 -14.44
N TYR A 76 3.47 18.15 -13.51
CA TYR A 76 2.42 17.13 -13.72
C TYR A 76 2.74 16.15 -14.86
N ARG A 77 4.03 15.85 -15.06
CA ARG A 77 4.52 14.88 -16.06
C ARG A 77 5.21 13.70 -15.38
N LYS A 78 5.65 12.71 -16.19
CA LYS A 78 6.36 11.51 -15.73
C LYS A 78 5.57 10.68 -14.71
N ILE A 79 4.26 10.54 -14.95
CA ILE A 79 3.38 9.73 -14.11
C ILE A 79 3.87 8.27 -14.16
N THR A 80 4.39 7.79 -13.04
CA THR A 80 4.98 6.45 -12.90
C THR A 80 4.58 5.85 -11.56
N LEU A 81 4.43 4.53 -11.50
CA LEU A 81 4.14 3.80 -10.27
C LEU A 81 5.41 3.10 -9.80
N HIS A 82 5.76 3.29 -8.53
CA HIS A 82 6.95 2.68 -7.91
C HIS A 82 6.52 1.84 -6.73
N TYR A 83 7.22 0.73 -6.48
CA TYR A 83 7.19 0.11 -5.16
C TYR A 83 7.72 1.10 -4.13
N LEU A 84 7.01 1.24 -3.02
CA LEU A 84 7.40 2.23 -2.01
C LEU A 84 8.81 1.94 -1.52
N GLU A 85 9.16 0.68 -1.25
CA GLU A 85 10.52 0.24 -0.87
C GLU A 85 11.63 0.80 -1.77
N ASN A 86 11.40 0.85 -3.08
CA ASN A 86 12.39 1.29 -4.06
C ASN A 86 12.35 2.80 -4.35
N TYR A 87 11.40 3.52 -3.74
CA TYR A 87 11.25 4.95 -3.95
C TYR A 87 12.27 5.75 -3.11
N ALA A 88 13.19 6.44 -3.78
CA ALA A 88 14.31 7.13 -3.16
C ALA A 88 13.94 8.52 -2.62
N HIS A 89 14.67 8.97 -1.59
CA HIS A 89 14.46 10.30 -1.01
C HIS A 89 14.61 11.44 -2.03
N GLU A 90 15.56 11.35 -2.97
CA GLU A 90 15.71 12.37 -4.03
C GLU A 90 14.48 12.48 -4.93
N GLN A 91 13.74 11.37 -5.16
CA GLN A 91 12.50 11.41 -5.94
C GLN A 91 11.38 12.15 -5.21
N LEU A 92 11.40 12.23 -3.87
CA LEU A 92 10.47 13.06 -3.10
C LEU A 92 10.69 14.55 -3.37
N LYS A 93 11.93 14.98 -3.58
CA LYS A 93 12.25 16.39 -3.85
C LYS A 93 11.74 16.86 -5.23
N ASP A 94 11.71 15.94 -6.20
CA ASP A 94 11.18 16.21 -7.55
C ASP A 94 9.66 16.02 -7.66
N HIS A 95 9.03 15.35 -6.69
CA HIS A 95 7.61 15.04 -6.72
C HIS A 95 6.76 16.32 -6.71
N GLY A 96 5.72 16.37 -7.55
CA GLY A 96 4.83 17.52 -7.69
C GLY A 96 3.73 17.66 -6.64
N ALA A 97 3.74 16.85 -5.58
CA ALA A 97 2.76 16.97 -4.48
C ALA A 97 3.22 18.03 -3.46
N LEU A 98 2.27 18.76 -2.86
CA LEU A 98 2.51 20.02 -2.13
C LEU A 98 3.49 19.92 -0.95
N ASP A 99 3.51 18.79 -0.25
CA ASP A 99 4.37 18.56 0.93
C ASP A 99 5.46 17.52 0.71
N SER A 100 5.66 17.06 -0.52
CA SER A 100 6.59 15.98 -0.86
C SER A 100 8.02 16.24 -0.35
N SER A 101 8.53 17.46 -0.50
CA SER A 101 9.89 17.84 -0.08
C SER A 101 10.10 17.90 1.43
N LYS A 102 9.03 17.87 2.23
CA LYS A 102 9.09 17.86 3.70
C LYS A 102 8.96 16.46 4.29
N ARG A 103 8.71 15.45 3.44
CA ARG A 103 8.51 14.08 3.87
C ARG A 103 9.80 13.28 3.75
N THR A 104 9.91 12.29 4.62
CA THR A 104 10.91 11.24 4.57
C THR A 104 10.29 9.94 4.05
N LYS A 105 11.13 8.98 3.70
CA LYS A 105 10.67 7.62 3.42
C LYS A 105 9.96 7.01 4.61
N GLU A 106 10.44 7.30 5.82
CA GLU A 106 9.80 6.88 7.08
C GLU A 106 8.38 7.44 7.22
N ASP A 107 8.14 8.70 6.89
CA ASP A 107 6.78 9.29 6.92
C ASP A 107 5.82 8.54 6.01
N LEU A 108 6.27 8.16 4.81
CA LEU A 108 5.45 7.42 3.86
C LEU A 108 5.18 5.99 4.31
N VAL A 109 6.18 5.31 4.85
CA VAL A 109 6.01 3.98 5.43
C VAL A 109 5.07 4.03 6.63
N LYS A 110 5.15 5.07 7.46
CA LYS A 110 4.22 5.27 8.58
C LYS A 110 2.76 5.36 8.10
N MET A 111 2.49 6.03 6.98
CA MET A 111 1.12 6.07 6.40
C MET A 111 0.59 4.68 6.05
N VAL A 112 1.45 3.75 5.65
CA VAL A 112 1.09 2.35 5.40
C VAL A 112 0.83 1.64 6.73
N LEU A 113 1.78 1.73 7.67
CA LEU A 113 1.72 1.04 8.96
C LEU A 113 0.56 1.49 9.84
N ASP A 114 0.10 2.73 9.69
CA ASP A 114 -1.07 3.25 10.40
C ASP A 114 -2.38 2.59 9.92
N ASN A 115 -2.39 1.94 8.75
CA ASN A 115 -3.59 1.39 8.11
C ASN A 115 -3.53 -0.11 7.82
N ILE A 116 -2.33 -0.68 7.65
CA ILE A 116 -2.12 -2.08 7.27
C ILE A 116 -1.30 -2.78 8.34
N ASP A 117 -1.83 -3.90 8.84
CA ASP A 117 -1.10 -4.77 9.76
C ASP A 117 0.18 -5.32 9.11
N THR A 118 1.29 -5.27 9.84
CA THR A 118 2.61 -5.69 9.35
C THR A 118 2.67 -7.14 8.88
N SER A 119 1.79 -8.02 9.37
CA SER A 119 1.69 -9.41 8.93
C SER A 119 1.26 -9.55 7.47
N TYR A 120 0.61 -8.53 6.91
CA TYR A 120 0.26 -8.47 5.49
C TYR A 120 1.28 -7.71 4.65
N LEU A 121 2.41 -7.27 5.21
CA LEU A 121 3.43 -6.52 4.47
C LEU A 121 4.65 -7.37 4.11
N PRO A 122 5.34 -7.07 2.98
CA PRO A 122 6.64 -7.66 2.66
C PRO A 122 7.65 -7.52 3.78
N ALA A 123 8.63 -8.44 3.84
CA ALA A 123 9.66 -8.48 4.86
C ALA A 123 10.41 -7.15 5.06
N TYR A 124 10.55 -6.35 4.00
CA TYR A 124 11.12 -5.00 4.05
C TYR A 124 10.48 -4.13 5.15
N TYR A 125 9.15 -4.17 5.28
CA TYR A 125 8.41 -3.30 6.21
C TYR A 125 8.31 -3.87 7.63
N GLN A 126 8.78 -5.10 7.86
CA GLN A 126 8.77 -5.75 9.17
C GLN A 126 9.95 -5.31 10.05
N ASN A 127 11.01 -4.76 9.45
CA ASN A 127 12.18 -4.26 10.17
C ASN A 127 12.37 -2.74 9.93
N PRO A 128 12.19 -1.90 10.97
CA PRO A 128 12.35 -0.45 10.84
C PRO A 128 13.71 0.01 10.34
N ALA A 129 14.78 -0.78 10.53
CA ALA A 129 16.11 -0.44 10.03
C ALA A 129 16.18 -0.33 8.49
N ASN A 130 15.22 -0.93 7.77
CA ASN A 130 15.21 -0.94 6.31
C ASN A 130 14.78 0.40 5.69
N TYR A 131 14.00 1.21 6.42
CA TYR A 131 13.42 2.46 5.90
C TYR A 131 13.69 3.68 6.77
N LYS A 132 14.36 3.51 7.91
CA LYS A 132 14.90 4.60 8.72
C LYS A 132 16.25 5.03 8.13
N ASN A 133 16.39 6.32 7.83
CA ASN A 133 17.59 6.94 7.22
C ASN A 133 17.82 6.66 5.72
N SER A 134 16.79 6.23 4.99
CA SER A 134 16.79 6.01 3.53
C SER A 134 16.15 7.16 2.74
#